data_AF-A0A661WY97-F1
#
_entry.id   AF-A0A661WY97-F1
#
_cell.length_a   1.000
_cell.length_b   1.000
_cell.length_c   1.000
_cell.angle_alpha   90.00
_cell.angle_beta   90.00
_cell.angle_gamma   90.00
#
_symmetry.space_group_name_H-M   'P 1'
#
loop_
_entity.id
_entity.type
_entity.pdbx_description
1 polymer ?
#
loop_
_entity_poly.entity_id
_entity_poly.type
_entity_poly.pdbx_seq_one_letter_code
_entity_poly.pdbx_strand_id
1 'polypeptide(L)'
;MNYDIIITNLEQASQALQDTILKIQKQKNILDDETIEDEFEVNLQHIYHHLNVAWNARRASIQKYRNMKDADFNEWSKYPLLEPYSMEEINPLS
;
A
#
# COMPACT_ATOMS: atom_id res chain seq x y z
N MET A 1 14.24 -12.52 0.92
CA MET A 1 13.12 -11.57 1.10
C MET A 1 12.79 -11.57 2.58
N ASN A 2 12.53 -10.41 3.17
CA ASN A 2 12.22 -10.28 4.59
C ASN A 2 10.70 -10.47 4.78
N TYR A 3 10.30 -11.69 5.12
CA TYR A 3 8.90 -12.07 5.23
C TYR A 3 8.18 -11.36 6.38
N ASP A 4 8.88 -11.05 7.48
CA ASP A 4 8.28 -10.36 8.62
C ASP A 4 7.81 -8.95 8.21
N ILE A 5 8.65 -8.20 7.50
CA ILE A 5 8.30 -6.86 6.98
C ILE A 5 7.09 -6.96 6.05
N ILE A 6 7.08 -7.96 5.17
CA ILE A 6 5.98 -8.15 4.21
C ILE A 6 4.69 -8.47 4.93
N ILE A 7 4.68 -9.51 5.76
CA ILE A 7 3.48 -9.99 6.45
C ILE A 7 2.91 -8.88 7.31
N THR A 8 3.72 -8.22 8.13
CA THR A 8 3.25 -7.13 8.98
C THR A 8 2.59 -6.01 8.16
N ASN A 9 3.19 -5.57 7.05
CA ASN A 9 2.58 -4.50 6.24
C ASN A 9 1.33 -4.97 5.49
N LEU A 10 1.30 -6.19 4.97
CA LEU A 10 0.11 -6.74 4.32
C LEU A 10 -1.06 -6.91 5.30
N GLU A 11 -0.79 -7.31 6.55
CA GLU A 11 -1.80 -7.39 7.61
C GLU A 11 -2.36 -6.01 7.95
N GLN A 12 -1.50 -4.99 8.10
CA GLN A 12 -1.94 -3.61 8.33
C GLN A 12 -2.77 -3.06 7.16
N ALA A 13 -2.34 -3.28 5.92
CA ALA A 13 -3.10 -2.89 4.72
C ALA A 13 -4.47 -3.60 4.67
N SER A 14 -4.50 -4.89 4.96
CA SER A 14 -5.74 -5.69 4.99
C SER A 14 -6.71 -5.19 6.06
N GLN A 15 -6.21 -4.91 7.26
CA GLN A 15 -7.03 -4.35 8.35
C GLN A 15 -7.62 -2.99 7.96
N ALA A 16 -6.79 -2.07 7.46
CA ALA A 16 -7.23 -0.75 7.01
C ALA A 16 -8.28 -0.84 5.88
N LEU A 17 -8.11 -1.78 4.95
CA LEU A 17 -9.08 -2.03 3.88
C LEU A 17 -10.43 -2.53 4.44
N GLN A 18 -10.40 -3.49 5.36
CA GLN A 18 -11.61 -4.01 6.00
C GLN A 18 -12.36 -2.91 6.77
N ASP A 19 -11.63 -2.09 7.53
CA ASP A 19 -12.21 -0.97 8.28
C ASP A 19 -12.83 0.07 7.34
N THR A 20 -12.17 0.38 6.22
CA THR A 20 -12.67 1.28 5.19
C THR A 20 -13.97 0.75 4.58
N ILE A 21 -14.01 -0.53 4.22
CA ILE A 21 -15.22 -1.18 3.68
C ILE A 21 -16.37 -1.10 4.70
N LEU A 22 -16.11 -1.40 5.97
CA LEU A 22 -17.13 -1.35 7.03
C LEU A 22 -17.67 0.07 7.23
N LYS A 23 -16.81 1.09 7.19
CA LYS A 23 -17.22 2.51 7.26
C LYS A 23 -18.12 2.89 6.10
N ILE A 24 -17.68 2.63 4.86
CA ILE A 24 -18.45 2.90 3.65
C ILE A 24 -19.80 2.19 3.71
N GLN A 25 -19.84 0.90 4.10
CA GLN A 25 -21.08 0.14 4.21
C GLN A 25 -22.08 0.76 5.20
N LYS A 26 -21.59 1.33 6.31
CA LYS A 26 -22.42 2.01 7.31
C LYS A 26 -22.93 3.36 6.81
N GLN A 27 -22.12 4.07 6.03
CA GLN A 27 -22.39 5.47 5.66
C GLN A 27 -22.95 5.64 4.23
N LYS A 28 -22.93 4.61 3.37
CA LYS A 28 -23.32 4.69 1.94
C LYS A 28 -24.72 5.24 1.63
N ASN A 29 -25.60 5.34 2.62
CA ASN A 29 -26.96 5.89 2.47
C ASN A 29 -27.09 7.33 3.02
N ILE A 30 -26.00 7.90 3.55
CA ILE A 30 -25.90 9.28 3.99
C ILE A 30 -25.43 10.06 2.75
N LEU A 31 -26.37 10.72 2.09
CA LEU A 31 -26.09 11.58 0.94
C LEU A 31 -25.49 12.89 1.48
N ASP A 32 -24.34 13.29 0.94
CA ASP A 32 -23.71 14.61 1.11
C ASP A 32 -22.90 14.86 2.41
N ASP A 33 -22.08 13.89 2.83
CA ASP A 33 -21.08 14.12 3.88
C ASP A 33 -19.67 14.17 3.27
N GLU A 34 -19.16 15.38 3.01
CA GLU A 34 -17.80 15.64 2.52
C GLU A 34 -16.72 15.00 3.40
N THR A 35 -17.00 14.78 4.69
CA THR A 35 -16.05 14.13 5.60
C THR A 35 -15.81 12.65 5.26
N ILE A 36 -16.76 11.99 4.57
CA ILE A 36 -16.61 10.60 4.13
C ILE A 36 -15.55 10.50 3.03
N GLU A 37 -15.52 11.46 2.10
CA GLU A 37 -14.55 11.47 0.99
C GLU A 37 -13.14 11.71 1.52
N ASP A 38 -12.96 12.69 2.42
CA ASP A 38 -11.67 12.99 3.07
C ASP A 38 -11.17 11.78 3.88
N GLU A 39 -12.04 11.16 4.68
CA GLU A 39 -11.68 9.94 5.42
C GLU A 39 -11.31 8.79 4.47
N PHE A 40 -12.04 8.64 3.37
CA PHE A 40 -11.77 7.60 2.38
C PHE A 40 -10.41 7.81 1.71
N GLU A 41 -10.08 9.04 1.32
CA GLU A 41 -8.78 9.38 0.75
C GLU A 41 -7.64 9.04 1.73
N VAL A 42 -7.74 9.49 2.98
CA VAL A 42 -6.73 9.22 4.01
C VAL A 42 -6.56 7.71 4.24
N ASN A 43 -7.65 6.95 4.29
CA ASN A 43 -7.58 5.50 4.47
C ASN A 43 -6.92 4.81 3.27
N LEU A 44 -7.23 5.24 2.04
CA LEU A 44 -6.57 4.71 0.84
C LEU A 44 -5.09 5.04 0.80
N GLN A 45 -4.70 6.27 1.16
CA GLN A 45 -3.29 6.65 1.26
C GLN A 45 -2.55 5.76 2.27
N HIS A 46 -3.17 5.44 3.41
CA HIS A 46 -2.62 4.54 4.42
C HIS A 46 -2.45 3.10 3.91
N ILE A 47 -3.43 2.58 3.16
CA ILE A 47 -3.36 1.26 2.51
C ILE A 47 -2.21 1.24 1.50
N TYR A 48 -2.12 2.25 0.62
CA TYR A 48 -1.05 2.35 -0.37
C TYR A 48 0.33 2.43 0.28
N HIS A 49 0.48 3.19 1.36
CA HIS A 49 1.72 3.24 2.12
C HIS A 49 2.18 1.84 2.53
N HIS A 50 1.31 1.05 3.17
CA HIS A 50 1.67 -0.31 3.58
C HIS A 50 1.96 -1.26 2.42
N LEU A 51 1.19 -1.21 1.34
CA LEU A 51 1.46 -2.01 0.14
C LEU A 51 2.82 -1.66 -0.47
N ASN A 52 3.13 -0.37 -0.56
CA ASN A 52 4.40 0.12 -1.10
C ASN A 52 5.57 -0.27 -0.19
N VAL A 53 5.44 -0.14 1.13
CA VAL A 53 6.47 -0.56 2.09
C VAL A 53 6.69 -2.07 2.02
N ALA A 54 5.64 -2.88 1.94
CA ALA A 54 5.75 -4.32 1.79
C ALA A 54 6.60 -4.69 0.57
N TRP A 55 6.44 -3.98 -0.55
CA TRP A 55 7.23 -4.19 -1.75
C TRP A 55 8.65 -3.63 -1.64
N ASN A 56 8.79 -2.35 -1.33
CA ASN A 56 10.05 -1.62 -1.41
C ASN A 56 11.03 -2.00 -0.29
N ALA A 57 10.53 -2.28 0.91
CA ALA A 57 11.33 -2.71 2.05
C ALA A 57 11.54 -4.24 2.12
N ARG A 58 11.06 -5.02 1.13
CA ARG A 58 11.10 -6.50 1.13
C ARG A 58 12.49 -7.14 1.25
N ARG A 59 13.55 -6.34 1.11
CA ARG A 59 14.95 -6.79 1.25
C ARG A 59 15.70 -6.04 2.36
N ALA A 60 15.05 -5.12 3.07
CA ALA A 60 15.65 -4.41 4.19
C ALA A 60 15.85 -5.35 5.38
N SER A 61 16.87 -5.06 6.20
CA SER A 61 17.04 -5.72 7.49
C SER A 61 15.97 -5.24 8.48
N ILE A 62 15.60 -6.09 9.43
CA ILE A 62 14.65 -5.73 10.49
C ILE A 62 15.17 -4.51 11.29
N GLN A 63 16.48 -4.44 11.54
CA GLN A 63 17.07 -3.28 12.22
C GLN A 63 16.90 -1.99 11.44
N LYS A 64 17.09 -2.02 10.11
CA LYS A 64 16.88 -0.83 9.26
C LYS A 64 15.42 -0.41 9.27
N TYR A 65 14.50 -1.38 9.16
CA TYR A 65 13.06 -1.14 9.20
C TYR A 65 12.60 -0.55 10.55
N ARG A 66 13.12 -1.06 11.68
CA ARG A 66 12.80 -0.54 13.02
C ARG A 66 13.35 0.86 13.29
N ASN A 67 14.49 1.21 12.68
CA ASN A 67 15.10 2.54 12.79
C ASN A 67 14.93 3.34 11.50
N MET A 68 13.76 3.20 10.87
CA MET A 68 13.43 3.86 9.62
C MET A 68 13.61 5.36 9.77
N LYS A 69 14.38 5.96 8.86
CA LYS A 69 14.54 7.41 8.74
C LYS A 69 13.53 7.95 7.74
N ASP A 70 13.33 9.27 7.73
CA ASP A 70 12.46 9.93 6.75
C ASP A 70 12.84 9.59 5.30
N ALA A 71 14.13 9.46 5.00
CA ALA A 71 14.59 9.05 3.68
C ALA A 71 14.15 7.62 3.31
N ASP A 72 14.17 6.70 4.28
CA ASP A 72 13.70 5.32 4.08
C ASP A 72 12.17 5.28 3.95
N PHE A 73 11.45 6.06 4.78
CA PHE A 73 10.00 6.21 4.69
C PHE A 73 9.58 6.77 3.32
N ASN A 74 10.22 7.85 2.88
CA ASN A 74 9.95 8.48 1.59
C ASN A 74 10.27 7.55 0.42
N GLU A 75 11.34 6.77 0.52
CA GLU A 75 11.68 5.79 -0.52
C GLU A 75 10.69 4.64 -0.55
N TRP A 76 10.37 4.07 0.61
CA TRP A 76 9.52 2.88 0.67
C TRP A 76 8.05 3.17 0.45
N SER A 77 7.60 4.41 0.64
CA SER A 77 6.22 4.83 0.35
C SER A 77 5.94 5.06 -1.14
N LYS A 78 6.96 5.05 -2.01
CA LYS A 78 6.78 5.27 -3.44
C LYS A 78 6.00 4.13 -4.08
N TYR A 79 5.10 4.49 -4.99
CA TYR A 79 4.49 3.50 -5.85
C TYR A 79 5.58 2.78 -6.66
N PRO A 80 5.53 1.46 -6.81
CA PRO A 80 6.49 0.76 -7.65
C PRO A 80 6.44 1.34 -9.06
N LEU A 81 7.57 1.88 -9.53
CA LEU A 81 7.75 2.13 -10.95
C LEU A 81 7.81 0.75 -11.60
N LEU A 82 6.77 0.40 -12.36
CA LEU A 82 6.89 -0.67 -13.33
C LEU A 82 7.97 -0.20 -14.31
N GLU A 83 9.08 -0.95 -14.42
CA GLU A 83 9.86 -0.93 -15.64
C GLU A 83 8.85 -1.09 -16.79
N PRO A 84 8.81 -0.19 -17.78
CA PRO A 84 7.90 -0.36 -18.90
C PRO A 84 8.15 -1.75 -19.47
N TYR A 85 7.13 -2.61 -19.45
CA TYR A 85 7.20 -3.90 -20.11
C TYR A 85 7.70 -3.65 -21.53
N SER A 86 8.88 -4.19 -21.87
CA SER A 86 9.27 -4.25 -23.28
C SER A 86 8.21 -5.09 -23.98
N MET A 87 7.48 -4.47 -24.89
CA MET A 87 6.42 -5.13 -25.69
C MET A 87 6.93 -6.33 -26.50
N GLU A 88 8.23 -6.61 -26.46
CA GLU A 88 8.91 -7.75 -27.10
C GLU A 88 8.64 -9.10 -26.42
N GLU A 89 8.19 -9.15 -25.17
CA GLU A 89 7.90 -10.42 -24.47
C GLU A 89 6.49 -10.96 -24.69
N ILE A 90 5.62 -10.22 -25.41
CA ILE A 90 4.29 -10.68 -25.82
C ILE A 90 4.35 -11.20 -27.26
N ASN A 91 5.16 -12.24 -27.50
CA ASN A 91 4.93 -13.09 -28.67
C ASN A 91 5.17 -14.57 -28.36
N PRO A 92 4.24 -15.25 -27.67
CA PRO A 92 4.17 -16.69 -27.74
C PRO A 92 3.46 -17.05 -29.05
N LEU A 93 4.24 -17.51 -30.04
CA LEU A 93 3.86 -18.14 -31.33
C LEU A 93 4.05 -17.27 -32.59
N SER A 94 5.31 -17.15 -33.03
CA SER A 94 5.70 -17.27 -34.45
C SER A 94 6.49 -18.54 -34.66
#